data_AF-A0A177WWJ0-F1
#
_entry.id   AF-A0A177WWJ0-F1
#
_cell.length_a   1.000
_cell.length_b   1.000
_cell.length_c   1.000
_cell.angle_alpha   90.00
_cell.angle_beta   90.00
_cell.angle_gamma   90.00
#
_symmetry.space_group_name_H-M   'P 1'
#
loop_
_entity.id
_entity.type
_entity.pdbx_description
1 polymer ?
#
loop_
_entity_poly.entity_id
_entity_poly.type
_entity_poly.pdbx_seq_one_letter_code
_entity_poly.pdbx_strand_id
1 'polypeptide(L)' 'MVRSKFKDDHPFEKRKLEADRIKEKYPDRIPCIVEKAEKSDIPTIDKKKYLVPCDLTVGQFVWVN' A
#
# COMPACT_ATOMS: atom_id res chain seq x y z
N MET A 1 15.76 -6.58 -7.82
CA MET A 1 14.70 -6.38 -6.82
C MET A 1 13.93 -5.13 -7.15
N VAL A 2 12.61 -5.14 -7.03
CA VAL A 2 11.81 -3.91 -7.19
C VAL A 2 12.14 -2.99 -6.02
N ARG A 3 12.62 -1.79 -6.31
CA ARG A 3 12.93 -0.77 -5.31
C ARG A 3 11.64 -0.06 -4.92
N SER A 4 11.37 0.05 -3.63
CA SER A 4 10.17 0.71 -3.10
C SER A 4 10.59 2.05 -2.49
N LYS A 5 10.20 3.15 -3.11
CA LYS A 5 10.54 4.50 -2.63
C LYS A 5 10.00 4.71 -1.22
N PHE A 6 8.80 4.19 -0.92
CA PHE A 6 8.25 4.22 0.42
C PHE A 6 9.15 3.54 1.47
N LYS A 7 9.77 2.40 1.14
CA LYS A 7 10.68 1.70 2.06
C LYS A 7 12.01 2.44 2.26
N ASP A 8 12.48 3.16 1.23
CA ASP A 8 13.70 3.97 1.31
C ASP A 8 13.47 5.23 2.16
N ASP A 9 12.32 5.89 1.97
CA ASP A 9 11.98 7.14 2.69
C ASP A 9 11.55 6.89 4.15
N HIS A 10 11.07 5.68 4.48
CA HIS A 10 10.52 5.35 5.80
C HIS A 10 11.27 4.17 6.46
N PRO A 11 11.93 4.38 7.61
CA PRO A 11 12.57 3.31 8.37
C PRO A 11 11.60 2.19 8.72
N PHE A 12 12.12 0.96 8.80
CA PHE A 12 11.32 -0.24 9.05
C PHE A 12 10.47 -0.14 10.33
N GLU A 13 11.06 0.30 11.44
CA GLU A 13 10.37 0.43 12.72
C GLU A 13 9.15 1.36 12.63
N LYS A 14 9.28 2.50 11.94
CA LYS A 14 8.16 3.44 11.76
C LYS A 14 7.05 2.82 10.91
N ARG A 15 7.40 2.10 9.83
CA ARG A 15 6.44 1.42 8.95
C ARG A 15 5.69 0.32 9.70
N LYS A 16 6.40 -0.45 10.53
CA LYS A 16 5.83 -1.52 11.34
C LYS A 16 4.84 -0.96 12.37
N LEU A 17 5.26 0.02 13.16
CA LEU A 17 4.39 0.67 14.16
C LEU A 17 3.12 1.27 13.54
N GLU A 18 3.23 1.92 12.37
CA GLU A 18 2.07 2.46 11.67
C GLU A 18 1.12 1.36 11.19
N ALA A 19 1.67 0.29 10.59
CA ALA A 19 0.87 -0.83 10.10
C ALA A 19 0.15 -1.57 11.24
N ASP A 20 0.84 -1.80 12.36
CA ASP A 20 0.28 -2.50 13.52
C ASP A 20 -0.87 -1.69 14.13
N ARG A 21 -0.67 -0.39 14.36
CA ARG A 21 -1.73 0.52 14.84
C ARG A 21 -2.95 0.56 13.91
N ILE A 22 -2.72 0.52 12.59
CA ILE A 22 -3.82 0.52 11.61
C ILE A 22 -4.59 -0.80 11.65
N LYS A 23 -3.89 -1.93 11.76
CA LYS A 23 -4.52 -3.26 11.88
C LYS A 23 -5.34 -3.40 13.15
N GLU A 24 -4.87 -2.84 14.27
CA GLU A 24 -5.63 -2.79 15.52
C GLU A 24 -6.89 -1.92 15.37
N LYS A 25 -6.78 -0.78 14.67
CA LYS A 25 -7.91 0.14 14.47
C LYS A 25 -8.94 -0.38 13.45
N TYR A 26 -8.49 -1.13 12.44
CA TYR A 26 -9.32 -1.65 11.35
C TYR A 26 -8.99 -3.13 11.09
N PRO A 27 -9.49 -4.06 11.92
CA PRO A 27 -9.13 -5.47 11.86
C PRO A 27 -9.50 -6.14 10.53
N ASP A 28 -10.59 -5.70 9.90
CA ASP A 28 -11.06 -6.24 8.62
C ASP A 28 -10.42 -5.55 7.41
N ARG A 29 -9.37 -4.74 7.62
CA ARG A 29 -8.68 -4.02 6.54
C ARG A 29 -7.18 -4.26 6.54
N ILE A 30 -6.63 -4.34 5.32
CA ILE A 30 -5.23 -4.59 5.03
C ILE A 30 -4.59 -3.27 4.57
N PRO A 31 -3.56 -2.76 5.26
CA PRO A 31 -2.80 -1.61 4.78
C PRO A 31 -1.89 -2.00 3.60
N CYS A 32 -2.17 -1.44 2.43
CA CYS A 32 -1.42 -1.68 1.19
C CYS A 32 -0.70 -0.41 0.75
N ILE A 33 0.58 -0.56 0.39
CA ILE A 33 1.35 0.51 -0.27
C ILE A 33 1.40 0.19 -1.77
N VAL A 34 0.87 1.09 -2.58
CA VAL A 34 0.89 0.97 -4.04
C VAL A 34 1.85 1.99 -4.61
N GLU A 35 2.78 1.53 -5.43
CA GLU A 35 3.73 2.37 -6.13
C GLU A 35 3.75 2.02 -7.61
N LYS A 36 3.83 3.06 -8.44
CA LYS A 36 4.08 2.91 -9.86
C LYS A 36 5.46 2.29 -10.06
N ALA A 37 5.54 1.27 -10.94
CA ALA A 37 6.81 0.71 -11.36
C ALA A 37 7.63 1.74 -12.15
N GLU A 38 8.94 1.83 -11.90
CA GLU A 38 9.82 2.86 -12.45
C GLU A 38 9.79 2.96 -13.99
N LYS A 39 9.56 1.85 -14.68
CA LYS A 39 9.55 1.76 -16.15
C LYS A 39 8.15 1.70 -16.76
N SER A 40 7.12 2.07 -16.00
CA SER A 40 5.75 2.06 -16.50
C SER A 40 5.37 3.40 -17.11
N ASP A 41 4.57 3.39 -18.17
CA ASP A 41 4.04 4.60 -18.82
C ASP A 41 2.70 5.06 -18.20
N ILE A 42 2.23 4.38 -17.14
CA ILE A 42 1.00 4.78 -16.44
C ILE A 42 1.17 6.13 -15.73
N PRO A 43 0.08 6.91 -15.54
CA PRO A 43 0.13 8.14 -14.76
C PRO A 43 0.66 7.92 -13.33
N THR A 44 1.21 8.97 -12.73
CA THR A 44 1.61 8.94 -11.32
C THR A 44 0.37 8.81 -10.43
N ILE A 45 0.46 7.97 -9.41
CA ILE A 45 -0.62 7.78 -8.45
C ILE A 45 -0.47 8.81 -7.32
N ASP A 46 -1.53 9.57 -7.04
CA ASP A 46 -1.53 10.60 -5.99
C ASP A 46 -1.57 10.02 -4.58
N LYS A 47 -2.35 8.95 -4.37
CA LYS A 47 -2.46 8.26 -3.06
C LYS A 47 -1.73 6.93 -3.13
N LYS A 48 -0.74 6.73 -2.25
CA LYS A 48 0.05 5.49 -2.20
C LYS A 48 -0.36 4.54 -1.08
N LYS A 49 -1.12 5.02 -0.08
CA LYS A 49 -1.55 4.24 1.08
C LYS A 49 -3.03 3.90 0.97
N TYR A 50 -3.37 2.62 1.00
CA TYR A 50 -4.74 2.12 0.86
C TYR A 50 -5.10 1.22 2.04
N LEU A 51 -6.37 1.26 2.46
CA LEU A 51 -6.95 0.33 3.43
C LEU A 51 -7.95 -0.56 2.70
N VAL A 52 -7.50 -1.75 2.34
CA VAL A 52 -8.22 -2.69 1.48
C VAL A 52 -9.03 -3.65 2.35
N PRO A 53 -10.33 -3.85 2.12
CA PRO A 53 -11.09 -4.89 2.81
C PRO A 53 -10.46 -6.28 2.62
N CYS A 54 -10.47 -7.11 3.67
CA CYS A 54 -9.83 -8.43 3.63
C CYS A 54 -10.49 -9.43 2.66
N ASP A 55 -11.75 -9.19 2.31
CA ASP A 55 -12.55 -9.95 1.35
C ASP A 55 -12.41 -9.45 -0.09
N LEU A 56 -11.70 -8.34 -0.32
CA LEU A 56 -11.52 -7.77 -1.65
C LEU A 56 -10.49 -8.59 -2.45
N THR A 57 -10.90 -9.09 -3.60
CA THR A 57 -9.99 -9.78 -4.54
C THR A 57 -9.05 -8.81 -5.24
N VAL A 58 -7.91 -9.30 -5.72
CA VAL A 58 -6.96 -8.50 -6.50
C VAL A 58 -7.62 -7.90 -7.75
N GLY A 59 -8.51 -8.64 -8.41
CA GLY A 59 -9.22 -8.14 -9.59
C GLY A 59 -10.13 -6.95 -9.26
N GLN A 60 -10.87 -7.02 -8.15
CA GLN A 60 -11.67 -5.89 -7.66
C GLN A 60 -10.78 -4.71 -7.26
N PHE A 61 -9.64 -4.97 -6.62
CA PHE A 61 -8.70 -3.93 -6.22
C PHE A 61 -8.13 -3.14 -7.40
N VAL A 62 -7.83 -3.81 -8.51
CA VAL A 62 -7.33 -3.19 -9.75
C VAL A 62 -8.41 -2.38 -10.47
N TRP A 63 -9.68 -2.77 -10.35
CA TRP A 63 -10.77 -2.05 -11.02
C TRP A 63 -11.16 -0.74 -10.32
N VAL A 64 -10.99 -0.68 -8.99
CA VAL A 64 -11.43 0.46 -8.16
C VAL A 64 -10.39 1.60 -8.10
N ASN A 65 -9.12 1.34 -8.44
CA ASN A 65 -8.00 2.29 -8.27
C ASN A 65 -7.24 2.58 -9.56
#